data_AF-A0A087UNP2-F1
#
_entry.id   AF-A0A087UNP2-F1
#
_cell.length_a   1.000
_cell.length_b   1.000
_cell.length_c   1.000
_cell.angle_alpha   90.00
_cell.angle_beta   90.00
_cell.angle_gamma   90.00
#
_symmetry.space_group_name_H-M   'P 1'
#
loop_
_entity.id
_entity.type
_entity.pdbx_description
1 polymer ?
#
loop_
_entity_poly.entity_id
_entity_poly.type
_entity_poly.pdbx_seq_one_letter_code
_entity_poly.pdbx_strand_id
1 'polypeptide(L)' 'MIMRGRSPVLYKWYKNGFLLQETPKVSPEFNEKFTTLVFDPVEESSVGNYTCSVSS' A
#
# COMPACT_ATOMS: atom_id res chain seq x y z
N MET A 1 17.56 -30.37 1.50
CA MET A 1 16.92 -29.22 0.84
C MET A 1 16.23 -28.40 1.92
N ILE A 2 16.79 -27.29 2.36
CA ILE A 2 16.11 -26.37 3.30
C ILE A 2 15.82 -25.11 2.51
N MET A 3 14.59 -25.00 2.01
CA MET A 3 14.10 -23.73 1.48
C MET A 3 13.92 -22.83 2.71
N ARG A 4 14.87 -21.92 2.94
CA ARG A 4 14.65 -20.81 3.87
C ARG A 4 13.51 -19.99 3.29
N GLY A 5 12.28 -20.29 3.69
CA GLY A 5 11.10 -19.54 3.25
C GLY A 5 11.28 -18.09 3.67
N ARG A 6 11.45 -17.20 2.69
CA ARG A 6 11.53 -15.77 2.93
C ARG A 6 10.22 -15.35 3.61
N SER A 7 10.30 -14.70 4.77
CA SER A 7 9.12 -14.14 5.42
C SER A 7 8.36 -13.24 4.43
N PRO A 8 7.02 -13.33 4.36
CA PRO A 8 6.24 -12.53 3.42
C PRO A 8 6.39 -11.06 3.77
N VAL A 9 6.76 -10.24 2.78
CA VAL A 9 6.81 -8.80 2.94
C VAL A 9 5.38 -8.28 3.03
N LEU A 10 5.05 -7.60 4.13
CA LEU A 10 3.76 -6.98 4.35
C LEU A 10 3.88 -5.48 4.07
N TYR A 11 2.98 -4.97 3.24
CA TYR A 11 2.89 -3.55 2.91
C TYR A 11 1.61 -2.96 3.54
N LYS A 12 1.72 -1.75 4.06
CA LYS A 12 0.57 -0.97 4.57
C LYS A 12 0.67 0.46 4.08
N TRP A 13 -0.43 0.96 3.55
CA TRP A 13 -0.56 2.36 3.16
C TRP A 13 -1.30 3.15 4.23
N TYR A 14 -0.85 4.38 4.44
CA TYR A 14 -1.47 5.32 5.36
C TYR A 14 -1.72 6.64 4.64
N LYS A 15 -2.84 7.29 4.96
CA LYS A 15 -3.15 8.66 4.55
C LYS A 15 -3.29 9.53 5.80
N ASN A 16 -2.49 10.59 5.89
CA ASN A 16 -2.47 11.51 7.03
C ASN A 16 -2.29 10.79 8.38
N GLY A 17 -1.49 9.71 8.40
CA GLY A 17 -1.22 8.90 9.59
C GLY A 17 -2.28 7.82 9.90
N PHE A 18 -3.41 7.80 9.20
CA PHE A 18 -4.44 6.76 9.36
C PHE A 18 -4.28 5.67 8.31
N LEU A 19 -4.63 4.43 8.65
CA LEU A 19 -4.58 3.32 7.70
C LEU A 19 -5.47 3.64 6.51
N LEU A 20 -4.89 3.57 5.31
CA LEU A 20 -5.58 3.86 4.07
C LEU A 20 -6.63 2.77 3.83
N GLN A 21 -7.90 3.17 3.77
CA GLN A 21 -8.96 2.28 3.33
C GLN A 21 -9.01 2.31 1.80
N GLU A 22 -9.12 1.12 1.22
CA GLU A 22 -9.34 0.97 -0.21
C GLU A 22 -10.72 1.53 -0.59
N THR A 23 -10.75 2.29 -1.68
CA THR A 23 -11.98 2.85 -2.25
C THR A 23 -11.95 2.66 -3.77
N PRO A 24 -13.09 2.74 -4.48
CA PRO A 24 -13.10 2.62 -5.94
C PRO A 24 -12.20 3.62 -6.68
N LYS A 25 -11.82 4.74 -6.02
CA LYS A 25 -10.99 5.81 -6.59
C LYS A 25 -9.53 5.74 -6.16
N VAL A 26 -9.25 5.02 -5.07
CA VAL A 26 -7.92 4.90 -4.47
C VAL A 26 -7.72 3.46 -4.04
N SER A 27 -6.97 2.71 -4.85
CA SER A 27 -6.74 1.28 -4.64
C SER A 27 -5.25 0.99 -4.46
N PRO A 28 -4.84 0.36 -3.34
CA PRO A 28 -3.49 -0.15 -3.18
C PRO A 28 -3.37 -1.53 -3.84
N GLU A 29 -2.43 -1.67 -4.76
CA GLU A 29 -2.05 -2.94 -5.38
C GLU A 29 -0.79 -3.48 -4.68
N PHE A 30 -0.81 -4.77 -4.34
CA PHE A 30 0.29 -5.43 -3.63
C PHE A 30 0.91 -6.52 -4.49
N ASN A 31 2.23 -6.45 -4.66
CA ASN A 31 3.06 -7.49 -5.27
C ASN A 31 4.07 -8.02 -4.26
N GLU A 32 4.73 -9.14 -4.56
CA GLU A 32 5.72 -9.73 -3.66
C GLU A 32 6.91 -8.80 -3.34
N LYS A 33 7.22 -7.85 -4.23
CA LYS A 33 8.41 -7.01 -4.16
C LYS A 33 8.14 -5.51 -4.01
N PHE A 34 6.91 -5.08 -4.30
CA PHE A 34 6.54 -3.68 -4.27
C PHE A 34 5.03 -3.54 -4.08
N THR A 35 4.59 -2.32 -3.81
CA THR A 35 3.19 -1.94 -3.79
C THR A 35 3.01 -0.65 -4.57
N THR A 36 1.83 -0.48 -5.17
CA THR A 36 1.47 0.68 -5.97
C THR A 36 0.17 1.24 -5.44
N LEU A 37 0.07 2.56 -5.29
CA LEU A 37 -1.16 3.23 -4.90
C LEU A 37 -1.72 3.94 -6.14
N VAL A 38 -2.85 3.47 -6.64
CA VAL A 38 -3.48 3.97 -7.87
C VAL A 38 -4.60 4.94 -7.52
N PHE A 39 -4.69 6.03 -8.27
CA PHE A 39 -5.75 7.03 -8.17
C PHE A 39 -6.45 7.15 -9.52
N ASP A 40 -7.75 6.85 -9.56
CA ASP A 40 -8.54 6.96 -10.79
C ASP A 40 -10.02 7.28 -10.48
N PRO A 41 -10.48 8.53 -10.68
CA PRO A 41 -9.71 9.73 -11.00
C PRO A 41 -9.06 10.35 -9.75
N VAL A 42 -8.14 11.30 -9.97
CA VAL A 42 -7.63 12.18 -8.91
C VAL A 42 -8.69 13.26 -8.61
N GLU A 43 -9.02 13.44 -7.33
CA GLU A 43 -9.99 14.42 -6.85
C GLU A 43 -9.39 15.30 -5.74
N GLU A 44 -10.09 16.37 -5.36
CA GLU A 44 -9.71 17.18 -4.19
C GLU A 44 -9.64 16.32 -2.91
N SER A 45 -10.50 15.31 -2.82
CA SER A 45 -10.48 14.32 -1.73
C SER A 45 -9.20 13.48 -1.72
N SER A 46 -8.45 13.39 -2.82
CA SER A 46 -7.16 12.68 -2.92
C SER A 46 -6.00 13.45 -2.28
N VAL A 47 -6.17 14.72 -1.90
CA VAL A 47 -5.13 15.49 -1.22
C VAL A 47 -4.80 14.86 0.14
N GLY A 48 -3.51 14.74 0.45
CA GLY A 48 -3.02 14.26 1.73
C GLY A 48 -1.57 13.78 1.68
N ASN A 49 -1.04 13.43 2.85
CA ASN A 49 0.28 12.82 2.99
C ASN A 49 0.15 11.30 3.02
N TYR A 50 0.85 10.62 2.12
CA TYR A 50 0.80 9.17 1.99
C TYR A 50 2.09 8.53 2.47
N THR A 51 1.97 7.54 3.33
CA THR A 51 3.11 6.79 3.87
C THR A 51 2.95 5.31 3.56
N CYS A 52 3.99 4.70 2.98
CA CYS A 52 4.08 3.25 2.85
C CYS A 52 4.95 2.70 3.98
N SER A 53 4.40 1.76 4.76
CA SER A 53 5.12 1.01 5.78
C SER A 53 5.35 -0.42 5.30
N VAL A 54 6.58 -0.90 5.44
CA VAL A 54 7.02 -2.22 5.00
C VAL A 54 7.55 -2.99 6.20
N SER A 55 7.05 -4.21 6.40
CA SER A 55 7.53 -5.12 7.44
C SER A 55 7.82 -6.50 6.86
N SER A 56 8.92 -7.10 7.29
CA SER A 56 9.39 -8.44 6.90
C SER A 56 9.35 -9.42 8.06
#